data_AF-A0A536XBP5-F1
#
_entry.id   AF-A0A536XBP5-F1
#
_cell.length_a   1.000
_cell.length_b   1.000
_cell.length_c   1.000
_cell.angle_alpha   90.00
_cell.angle_beta   90.00
_cell.angle_gamma   90.00
#
_symmetry.space_group_name_H-M   'P 1'
#
loop_
_entity.id
_entity.type
_entity.pdbx_description
1 polymer ?
#
loop_
_entity_poly.entity_id
_entity_poly.type
_entity_poly.pdbx_seq_one_letter_code
_entity_poly.pdbx_strand_id
1 'polypeptide(L)'
;MAHVDQRPKPESARAAAFHTGSTRARLRGPWHTLISGQNPNPRELRRFILVQPVLDYGAVQPGKAASDTIRAVAQQLHLDADPRIRVRLTGSVPLADEEFATLADGAVLNGVLMLAAMLALLWAALRTWRLILAVMLSLTAGLIVTAAFGLWLFGAFNLISVAFAVLFVGLGVDFSIQFCVAYRAERHL
;
A
#
# COMPACT_ATOMS: atom_id res chain seq x y z
N MET A 1 35.55 -39.02 -20.20
CA MET A 1 34.08 -38.92 -20.22
C MET A 1 33.71 -37.54 -20.74
N ALA A 2 33.45 -37.41 -22.04
CA ALA A 2 33.06 -36.15 -22.67
C ALA A 2 31.59 -36.24 -23.07
N HIS A 3 30.77 -35.38 -22.45
CA HIS A 3 29.35 -35.25 -22.73
C HIS A 3 29.18 -34.55 -24.09
N VAL A 4 28.61 -35.25 -25.07
CA VAL A 4 28.29 -34.70 -26.39
C VAL A 4 26.97 -33.92 -26.30
N ASP A 5 27.05 -32.61 -26.54
CA ASP A 5 25.91 -31.68 -26.64
C ASP A 5 25.09 -32.01 -27.91
N GLN A 6 24.01 -32.80 -27.75
CA GLN A 6 23.04 -33.07 -28.81
C GLN A 6 22.03 -31.93 -28.91
N ARG A 7 22.43 -30.83 -29.55
CA ARG A 7 21.46 -29.83 -30.02
C ARG A 7 20.75 -30.36 -31.26
N PRO A 8 19.41 -30.41 -31.30
CA PRO A 8 18.70 -30.77 -32.52
C PRO A 8 18.99 -29.74 -33.62
N LYS A 9 19.45 -30.22 -34.78
CA LYS A 9 19.71 -29.40 -35.96
C LYS A 9 18.42 -28.69 -36.41
N PRO A 10 18.45 -27.38 -36.74
CA PRO A 10 17.26 -26.59 -37.06
C PRO A 10 16.53 -27.03 -38.34
N GLU A 11 17.13 -27.93 -39.13
CA GLU A 11 16.60 -28.41 -40.39
C GLU A 11 15.53 -29.50 -40.22
N SER A 12 15.61 -30.32 -39.16
CA SER A 12 14.62 -31.37 -38.90
C SER A 12 13.28 -30.80 -38.41
N ALA A 13 13.30 -29.64 -37.74
CA ALA A 13 12.09 -28.91 -37.36
C ALA A 13 11.38 -28.26 -38.56
N ARG A 14 12.14 -27.83 -39.59
CA ARG A 14 11.59 -27.26 -40.82
C ARG A 14 10.87 -28.32 -41.65
N ALA A 15 11.42 -29.52 -41.76
CA ALA A 15 10.80 -30.61 -42.51
C ALA A 15 9.48 -31.11 -41.88
N ALA A 16 9.41 -31.17 -40.54
CA ALA A 16 8.19 -31.57 -39.84
C ALA A 16 7.01 -30.59 -40.06
N ALA A 17 7.29 -29.31 -40.31
CA ALA A 17 6.28 -28.29 -40.55
C ALA A 17 5.64 -28.33 -41.95
N PHE A 18 6.33 -28.90 -42.95
CA PHE A 18 5.84 -28.93 -44.34
C PHE A 18 5.01 -30.18 -44.70
N HIS A 19 5.09 -31.26 -43.91
CA HIS A 19 4.43 -32.53 -44.24
C HIS A 19 3.04 -32.73 -43.61
N THR A 20 2.55 -31.80 -42.79
CA THR A 20 1.15 -31.85 -42.31
C THR A 20 0.25 -31.07 -43.26
N GLY A 21 -0.51 -31.81 -44.07
CA GLY A 21 -1.34 -31.30 -45.14
C GLY A 21 -2.38 -30.25 -44.74
N SER A 22 -2.59 -29.32 -45.68
CA SER A 22 -3.90 -28.77 -46.09
C SER A 22 -4.98 -28.61 -45.03
N THR A 23 -4.66 -27.96 -43.91
CA THR A 23 -5.66 -27.24 -43.14
C THR A 23 -5.20 -25.79 -43.12
N ARG A 24 -6.07 -24.84 -43.45
CA ARG A 24 -5.86 -23.40 -43.20
C ARG A 24 -5.60 -23.23 -41.70
N ALA A 25 -4.37 -23.51 -41.24
CA ALA A 25 -3.91 -23.13 -39.93
C ALA A 25 -3.94 -21.62 -39.95
N ARG A 26 -4.97 -21.04 -39.34
CA ARG A 26 -5.10 -19.60 -39.18
C ARG A 26 -3.80 -19.16 -38.54
N LEU A 27 -2.93 -18.51 -39.31
CA LEU A 27 -1.73 -17.81 -38.85
C LEU A 27 -2.20 -16.62 -37.99
N ARG A 28 -2.80 -16.90 -36.84
CA ARG A 28 -3.16 -15.92 -35.81
C ARG A 28 -2.04 -15.86 -34.77
N GLY A 29 -0.80 -15.82 -35.25
CA GLY A 29 0.37 -15.49 -34.45
C GLY A 29 0.72 -14.02 -34.64
N PRO A 30 1.26 -13.32 -33.63
CA PRO A 30 1.77 -11.97 -33.83
C PRO A 30 2.87 -11.98 -34.91
N TRP A 31 2.79 -11.09 -35.90
CA TRP A 31 3.74 -11.03 -37.03
C TRP A 31 5.21 -11.10 -36.62
N HIS A 32 5.53 -10.61 -35.42
CA HIS A 32 6.86 -10.70 -34.83
C HIS A 32 7.38 -12.15 -34.72
N THR A 33 6.56 -13.16 -34.38
CA THR A 33 7.03 -14.56 -34.28
C THR A 33 7.30 -15.16 -35.65
N LEU A 34 6.53 -14.73 -36.65
CA LEU A 34 6.67 -15.16 -38.03
C LEU A 34 7.93 -14.58 -38.68
N ILE A 35 8.32 -13.36 -38.30
CA ILE A 35 9.49 -12.67 -38.86
C ILE A 35 10.77 -13.06 -38.09
N SER A 36 10.73 -13.12 -36.76
CA SER A 36 11.90 -13.40 -35.93
C SER A 36 12.22 -14.90 -35.81
N GLY A 37 11.24 -15.78 -36.06
CA GLY A 37 11.38 -17.21 -35.83
C GLY A 37 11.55 -17.60 -34.35
N GLN A 38 11.37 -16.64 -33.43
CA GLN A 38 11.52 -16.83 -31.99
C GLN A 38 10.19 -16.61 -31.28
N ASN A 39 9.97 -17.33 -30.18
CA ASN A 39 8.83 -17.08 -29.31
C ASN A 39 9.07 -15.80 -28.50
N PRO A 40 8.03 -14.96 -28.30
CA PRO A 40 8.19 -13.70 -27.58
C PRO A 40 8.58 -13.96 -26.13
N ASN A 41 9.49 -13.14 -25.61
CA ASN A 41 9.74 -13.13 -24.19
C ASN A 41 8.49 -12.58 -23.46
N PRO A 42 8.05 -13.17 -22.33
CA PRO A 42 6.94 -12.62 -21.54
C PRO A 42 7.07 -11.13 -21.15
N ARG A 43 8.30 -10.58 -21.15
CA ARG A 43 8.55 -9.15 -20.94
C ARG A 43 8.19 -8.28 -22.14
N GLU A 44 8.36 -8.78 -23.36
CA GLU A 44 8.05 -8.07 -24.62
C GLU A 44 6.55 -7.94 -24.86
N LEU A 45 5.75 -8.81 -24.22
CA LEU A 45 4.30 -8.76 -24.26
C LEU A 45 3.72 -7.69 -23.32
N ARG A 46 4.54 -7.01 -22.53
CA ARG A 46 4.08 -5.95 -21.61
C ARG A 46 4.05 -4.61 -22.32
N ARG A 47 2.93 -3.90 -22.20
CA ARG A 47 2.80 -2.51 -22.63
C ARG A 47 2.75 -1.59 -21.42
N PHE A 48 3.51 -0.50 -21.49
CA PHE A 48 3.50 0.56 -20.48
C PHE A 48 2.72 1.76 -21.01
N ILE A 49 1.91 2.35 -20.14
CA ILE A 49 1.21 3.61 -20.36
C ILE A 49 1.58 4.48 -19.15
N LEU A 50 2.22 5.62 -19.42
CA LEU A 50 2.57 6.57 -18.37
C LEU A 50 1.43 7.57 -18.21
N VAL A 51 0.94 7.72 -16.98
CA VAL A 51 -0.12 8.67 -16.64
C VAL A 51 0.39 9.50 -15.48
N GLN A 52 0.20 10.82 -15.56
CA GLN A 52 0.51 11.72 -14.46
C GLN A 52 -0.80 12.03 -13.72
N PRO A 53 -1.02 11.47 -12.51
CA PRO A 53 -2.26 11.67 -11.77
C PRO A 53 -2.30 13.09 -11.18
N VAL A 54 -3.51 13.65 -11.12
CA VAL A 54 -3.79 14.81 -10.26
C VAL A 54 -4.02 14.28 -8.84
N LEU A 55 -3.32 14.85 -7.87
CA LEU A 55 -3.36 14.41 -6.47
C LEU A 55 -4.26 15.32 -5.64
N ASP A 56 -5.11 14.72 -4.82
CA ASP A 56 -5.93 15.42 -3.84
C ASP A 56 -5.35 15.26 -2.44
N TYR A 57 -4.54 16.23 -2.00
CA TYR A 57 -3.93 16.22 -0.67
C TYR A 57 -4.92 16.52 0.47
N GLY A 58 -6.18 16.85 0.17
CA GLY A 58 -7.25 16.91 1.16
C GLY A 58 -7.79 15.53 1.55
N ALA A 59 -7.51 14.51 0.73
CA ALA A 59 -7.89 13.13 1.00
C ALA A 59 -6.78 12.34 1.71
N VAL A 60 -7.17 11.30 2.44
CA VAL A 60 -6.23 10.38 3.11
C VAL A 60 -5.35 9.62 2.11
N GLN A 61 -5.85 9.37 0.91
CA GLN A 61 -5.15 8.68 -0.19
C GLN A 61 -5.17 9.56 -1.44
N PRO A 62 -4.16 10.44 -1.63
CA PRO A 62 -4.21 11.50 -2.64
C PRO A 62 -4.33 11.03 -4.08
N GLY A 63 -3.83 9.83 -4.41
CA GLY A 63 -3.87 9.27 -5.76
C GLY A 63 -5.03 8.30 -6.01
N LYS A 64 -5.88 8.06 -5.01
CA LYS A 64 -6.92 7.03 -5.07
C LYS A 64 -7.90 7.28 -6.21
N ALA A 65 -8.42 8.51 -6.33
CA ALA A 65 -9.39 8.86 -7.37
C ALA A 65 -8.86 8.60 -8.78
N ALA A 66 -7.59 8.94 -9.05
CA ALA A 66 -6.95 8.67 -10.32
C ALA A 66 -6.76 7.15 -10.55
N SER A 67 -6.30 6.43 -9.53
CA SER A 67 -6.12 4.98 -9.58
C SER A 67 -7.44 4.23 -9.82
N ASP A 68 -8.51 4.62 -9.14
CA ASP A 68 -9.84 4.06 -9.27
C ASP A 68 -10.44 4.36 -10.65
N THR A 69 -10.21 5.57 -11.18
CA THR A 69 -10.63 5.93 -12.54
C THR A 69 -9.96 5.04 -13.59
N ILE A 70 -8.65 4.80 -13.48
CA ILE A 70 -7.93 3.91 -14.40
C ILE A 70 -8.50 2.48 -14.33
N ARG A 71 -8.79 1.98 -13.12
CA ARG A 71 -9.42 0.66 -12.94
C ARG A 71 -10.83 0.61 -13.54
N ALA A 72 -11.64 1.65 -13.32
CA ALA A 72 -12.99 1.74 -13.86
C ALA A 72 -12.99 1.79 -15.40
N VAL A 73 -12.10 2.56 -16.02
CA VAL A 73 -11.97 2.62 -17.49
C VAL A 73 -11.50 1.27 -18.05
N ALA A 74 -10.57 0.58 -17.38
CA ALA A 74 -10.14 -0.76 -17.79
C ALA A 74 -11.30 -1.77 -17.78
N GLN A 75 -12.17 -1.69 -16.76
CA GLN A 75 -13.39 -2.50 -16.66
C GLN A 75 -14.41 -2.15 -17.75
N GLN A 76 -14.65 -0.86 -18.01
CA GLN A 76 -15.57 -0.38 -19.06
C GLN A 76 -15.16 -0.81 -20.46
N LEU A 77 -13.84 -0.88 -20.72
CA LEU A 77 -13.30 -1.37 -21.99
C LEU A 77 -13.26 -2.91 -22.06
N HIS A 78 -13.76 -3.60 -21.04
CA HIS A 78 -13.72 -5.05 -20.89
C HIS A 78 -12.32 -5.64 -21.05
N LEU A 79 -11.27 -4.90 -20.67
CA LEU A 79 -9.89 -5.38 -20.73
C LEU A 79 -9.67 -6.55 -19.78
N ASP A 80 -10.42 -6.60 -18.68
CA ASP A 80 -10.36 -7.68 -17.68
C ASP A 80 -11.17 -8.92 -18.09
N ALA A 81 -11.95 -8.85 -19.18
CA ALA A 81 -12.76 -9.98 -19.66
C ALA A 81 -11.94 -10.99 -20.47
N ASP A 82 -10.81 -10.58 -21.06
CA ASP A 82 -9.86 -11.49 -21.70
C ASP A 82 -8.81 -11.94 -20.68
N PRO A 83 -8.72 -13.24 -20.32
CA PRO A 83 -7.74 -13.75 -19.35
C PRO A 83 -6.28 -13.50 -19.74
N ARG A 84 -6.01 -13.15 -21.00
CA ARG A 84 -4.67 -12.85 -21.52
C ARG A 84 -4.23 -11.42 -21.23
N ILE A 85 -5.14 -10.53 -20.86
CA ILE A 85 -4.86 -9.14 -20.55
C ILE A 85 -4.92 -8.97 -19.04
N ARG A 86 -3.89 -8.33 -18.45
CA ARG A 86 -3.85 -7.99 -17.03
C ARG A 86 -3.40 -6.55 -16.87
N VAL A 87 -4.31 -5.70 -16.42
CA VAL A 87 -4.01 -4.30 -16.10
C VAL A 87 -3.46 -4.22 -14.68
N ARG A 88 -2.32 -3.55 -14.52
CA ARG A 88 -1.67 -3.33 -13.22
C ARG A 88 -1.23 -1.88 -13.13
N LEU A 89 -1.39 -1.30 -11.94
CA LEU A 89 -0.90 0.03 -11.61
C LEU A 89 0.34 -0.09 -10.73
N THR A 90 1.31 0.80 -10.93
CA THR A 90 2.53 0.87 -10.13
C THR A 90 3.11 2.28 -10.22
N GLY A 91 4.12 2.56 -9.40
CA GLY A 91 4.67 3.90 -9.19
C GLY A 91 4.54 4.31 -7.72
N SER A 92 5.17 5.42 -7.37
CA SER A 92 5.21 5.92 -5.99
C SER A 92 3.83 6.24 -5.43
N VAL A 93 2.96 6.83 -6.25
CA VAL A 93 1.60 7.23 -5.84
C VAL A 93 0.72 6.04 -5.46
N PRO A 94 0.44 5.07 -6.36
CA PRO A 94 -0.41 3.94 -6.02
C PRO A 94 0.20 3.05 -4.93
N LEU A 95 1.53 2.97 -4.84
CA LEU A 95 2.20 2.23 -3.77
C LEU A 95 1.99 2.90 -2.41
N ALA A 96 2.19 4.22 -2.30
CA ALA A 96 1.96 4.96 -1.07
C ALA A 96 0.51 4.85 -0.62
N ASP A 97 -0.46 5.03 -1.53
CA ASP A 97 -1.88 4.91 -1.21
C ASP A 97 -2.25 3.51 -0.69
N GLU A 98 -1.64 2.45 -1.24
CA GLU A 98 -1.86 1.06 -0.81
C GLU A 98 -1.23 0.77 0.55
N GLU A 99 -0.06 1.35 0.86
CA GLU A 99 0.54 1.31 2.20
C GLU A 99 -0.34 2.01 3.23
N PHE A 100 -0.86 3.20 2.90
CA PHE A 100 -1.83 3.91 3.74
C PHE A 100 -3.13 3.12 3.91
N ALA A 101 -3.65 2.50 2.85
CA ALA A 101 -4.85 1.67 2.92
C ALA A 101 -4.66 0.50 3.87
N THR A 102 -3.50 -0.15 3.82
CA THR A 102 -3.16 -1.29 4.68
C THR A 102 -3.05 -0.87 6.15
N LEU A 103 -2.53 0.33 6.45
CA LEU A 103 -2.52 0.85 7.82
C LEU A 103 -3.90 1.31 8.30
N ALA A 104 -4.69 1.89 7.41
CA ALA A 104 -6.06 2.31 7.72
C ALA A 104 -6.98 1.10 7.95
N ASP A 105 -6.68 -0.03 7.31
CA ASP A 105 -7.38 -1.28 7.51
C ASP A 105 -7.22 -1.75 8.96
N GLY A 106 -8.35 -1.93 9.65
CA GLY A 106 -8.35 -2.26 11.08
C GLY A 106 -7.89 -1.14 12.02
N ALA A 107 -7.56 0.07 11.55
CA ALA A 107 -7.08 1.17 12.38
C ALA A 107 -8.06 1.54 13.51
N VAL A 108 -9.36 1.50 13.24
CA VAL A 108 -10.40 1.78 14.24
C VAL A 108 -10.39 0.73 15.34
N LEU A 109 -10.37 -0.55 14.99
CA LEU A 109 -10.35 -1.64 15.97
C LEU A 109 -9.08 -1.59 16.82
N ASN A 110 -7.92 -1.46 16.17
CA ASN A 110 -6.63 -1.36 16.86
C ASN A 110 -6.58 -0.11 17.75
N GLY A 111 -7.10 1.02 17.27
CA GLY A 111 -7.18 2.26 18.03
C GLY A 111 -8.05 2.13 19.28
N VAL A 112 -9.20 1.47 19.18
CA VAL A 112 -10.08 1.18 20.33
C VAL A 112 -9.39 0.25 21.32
N LEU A 113 -8.73 -0.81 20.85
CA LEU A 113 -8.00 -1.74 21.71
C LEU A 113 -6.84 -1.05 22.45
N MET A 114 -6.07 -0.22 21.75
CA MET A 114 -4.99 0.58 22.36
C MET A 114 -5.54 1.58 23.38
N LEU A 115 -6.61 2.29 23.05
CA LEU A 115 -7.23 3.25 23.98
C LEU A 115 -7.78 2.55 25.22
N ALA A 116 -8.43 1.40 25.06
CA ALA A 116 -8.93 0.59 26.17
C ALA A 116 -7.79 0.10 27.08
N ALA A 117 -6.71 -0.42 26.49
CA ALA A 117 -5.52 -0.84 27.23
C ALA A 117 -4.86 0.34 27.98
N MET A 118 -4.78 1.50 27.33
CA MET A 118 -4.25 2.74 27.92
C MET A 118 -5.09 3.23 29.09
N LEU A 119 -6.43 3.24 28.95
CA LEU A 119 -7.34 3.59 30.04
C LEU A 119 -7.23 2.60 31.21
N ALA A 120 -7.09 1.30 30.93
CA ALA A 120 -6.88 0.29 31.96
C ALA A 120 -5.56 0.51 32.72
N LEU A 121 -4.48 0.86 32.01
CA LEU A 121 -3.18 1.18 32.61
C LEU A 121 -3.26 2.45 33.47
N LEU A 122 -3.90 3.52 32.97
CA LEU A 122 -4.10 4.75 33.72
C LEU A 122 -4.98 4.54 34.96
N TRP A 123 -6.02 3.71 34.84
CA TRP A 123 -6.83 3.31 35.98
C TRP A 123 -6.02 2.57 37.03
N ALA A 124 -5.20 1.60 36.61
CA ALA A 124 -4.33 0.85 37.52
C ALA A 124 -3.32 1.77 38.24
N ALA A 125 -2.75 2.75 37.53
CA ALA A 125 -1.75 3.68 38.07
C ALA A 125 -2.36 4.73 39.00
N LEU A 126 -3.46 5.39 38.59
CA LEU A 126 -3.99 6.60 39.23
C LEU A 126 -5.23 6.36 40.08
N ARG A 127 -6.04 5.33 39.77
CA ARG A 127 -7.29 4.94 40.44
C ARG A 127 -8.31 6.07 40.68
N THR A 128 -8.19 7.18 39.95
CA THR A 128 -9.03 8.38 40.13
C THR A 128 -9.43 8.96 38.79
N TRP A 129 -10.73 8.95 38.47
CA TRP A 129 -11.25 9.44 37.19
C TRP A 129 -10.90 10.90 36.89
N ARG A 130 -10.79 11.76 37.91
CA ARG A 130 -10.41 13.17 37.73
C ARG A 130 -9.01 13.35 37.15
N LEU A 131 -8.04 12.54 37.60
CA LEU A 131 -6.67 12.58 37.07
C LEU A 131 -6.62 11.99 35.67
N ILE A 132 -7.32 10.88 35.43
CA ILE A 132 -7.39 10.24 34.11
C ILE A 132 -7.94 11.22 33.06
N LEU A 133 -9.03 11.92 33.37
CA LEU A 133 -9.60 12.93 32.46
C LEU A 133 -8.64 14.10 32.21
N ALA A 134 -7.92 14.57 33.22
CA ALA A 134 -6.92 15.62 33.05
C ALA A 134 -5.80 15.18 32.09
N VAL A 135 -5.31 13.94 32.23
CA VAL A 135 -4.32 13.34 31.33
C VAL A 135 -4.87 13.20 29.91
N MET A 136 -6.08 12.68 29.73
CA MET A 136 -6.71 12.52 28.41
C MET A 136 -6.91 13.87 27.70
N LEU A 137 -7.34 14.90 28.43
CA LEU A 137 -7.53 16.24 27.88
C LEU A 137 -6.19 16.84 27.47
N SER A 138 -5.16 16.72 28.31
CA SER A 138 -3.82 17.21 27.99
C SER A 138 -3.22 16.52 26.77
N LEU A 139 -3.35 15.20 26.68
CA LEU A 139 -2.88 14.43 25.52
C LEU A 139 -3.61 14.82 24.24
N THR A 140 -4.94 14.91 24.31
CA THR A 140 -5.77 15.26 23.15
C THR A 140 -5.45 16.66 22.65
N ALA A 141 -5.33 17.62 23.56
CA ALA A 141 -4.93 19.00 23.22
C ALA A 141 -3.53 19.04 22.59
N GLY A 142 -2.56 18.33 23.17
CA GLY A 142 -1.21 18.22 22.61
C GLY A 142 -1.22 17.61 21.21
N LEU A 143 -1.95 16.52 21.01
CA LEU A 143 -2.04 15.85 19.72
C LEU A 143 -2.70 16.73 18.64
N ILE A 144 -3.78 17.45 18.99
CA ILE A 144 -4.42 18.41 18.08
C ILE A 144 -3.46 19.51 17.68
N VAL A 145 -2.75 20.10 18.65
CA VAL A 145 -1.78 21.17 18.39
C VAL A 145 -0.63 20.66 17.52
N THR A 146 -0.08 19.49 17.80
CA THR A 146 1.00 18.91 17.01
C THR A 146 0.55 18.53 15.60
N ALA A 147 -0.65 17.97 15.44
CA ALA A 147 -1.21 17.67 14.12
C ALA A 147 -1.47 18.95 13.31
N ALA A 148 -2.07 19.97 13.92
CA ALA A 148 -2.32 21.26 13.28
C ALA A 148 -1.01 21.93 12.85
N PHE A 149 0.01 21.93 13.72
CA PHE A 149 1.33 22.44 13.41
C PHE A 149 2.01 21.63 12.28
N GLY A 150 1.91 20.31 12.33
CA GLY A 150 2.44 19.43 11.28
C GLY A 150 1.80 19.70 9.92
N LEU A 151 0.47 19.82 9.86
CA LEU A 151 -0.24 20.20 8.63
C LEU A 151 0.13 21.60 8.16
N TRP A 152 0.32 22.55 9.08
CA TRP A 152 0.73 23.91 8.72
C TRP A 152 2.14 23.95 8.12
N LEU A 153 3.08 23.14 8.62
CA LEU A 153 4.46 23.11 8.10
C LEU A 153 4.61 22.29 6.82
N PHE A 154 3.97 21.12 6.75
CA PHE A 154 4.22 20.13 5.70
C PHE A 154 3.08 19.98 4.68
N GLY A 155 1.92 20.58 4.94
CA GLY A 155 0.74 20.55 4.07
C GLY A 155 -0.03 19.23 4.06
N ALA A 156 0.67 18.10 4.10
CA ALA A 156 0.07 16.76 4.11
C ALA A 156 0.87 15.81 5.00
N PHE A 157 0.19 14.79 5.53
CA PHE A 157 0.86 13.72 6.27
C PHE A 157 1.32 12.61 5.32
N ASN A 158 2.54 12.12 5.55
CA ASN A 158 3.01 10.86 4.97
C ASN A 158 2.77 9.69 5.96
N LEU A 159 2.95 8.46 5.50
CA LEU A 159 2.72 7.24 6.28
C LEU A 159 3.52 7.23 7.60
N ILE A 160 4.79 7.61 7.51
CA ILE A 160 5.71 7.66 8.64
C ILE A 160 5.28 8.74 9.63
N SER A 161 4.87 9.90 9.14
CA SER A 161 4.41 11.03 9.96
C SER A 161 3.12 10.70 10.72
N VAL A 162 2.20 9.92 10.14
CA VAL A 162 1.00 9.47 10.87
C VAL A 162 1.36 8.57 12.05
N ALA A 163 2.39 7.71 11.92
CA ALA A 163 2.86 6.86 13.01
C ALA A 163 3.36 7.65 14.23
N PHE A 164 3.82 8.89 14.03
CA PHE A 164 4.23 9.77 15.14
C PHE A 164 3.08 10.05 16.13
N ALA A 165 1.82 10.09 15.68
CA ALA A 165 0.68 10.28 16.56
C ALA A 165 0.57 9.18 17.63
N VAL A 166 0.85 7.93 17.25
CA VAL A 166 0.85 6.79 18.17
C VAL A 166 2.01 6.90 19.18
N LEU A 167 3.19 7.29 18.71
CA LEU A 167 4.36 7.52 19.56
C LEU A 167 4.12 8.67 20.56
N PHE A 168 3.50 9.76 20.10
CA PHE A 168 3.13 10.89 20.93
C PHE A 168 2.21 10.48 22.07
N VAL A 169 1.20 9.64 21.78
CA VAL A 169 0.29 9.12 22.79
C VAL A 169 1.04 8.27 23.82
N GLY A 170 1.91 7.35 23.39
CA GLY A 170 2.70 6.51 24.30
C GLY A 170 3.59 7.32 25.24
N LEU A 171 4.44 8.18 24.66
CA LEU A 171 5.36 9.02 25.44
C LEU A 171 4.62 10.06 26.29
N GLY A 172 3.56 10.66 25.75
CA GLY A 172 2.74 11.65 26.45
C GLY A 172 2.05 11.07 27.68
N VAL A 173 1.53 9.84 27.58
CA VAL A 173 0.97 9.12 28.73
C VAL A 173 2.03 8.84 29.78
N ASP A 174 3.23 8.42 29.40
CA ASP A 174 4.30 8.12 30.35
C ASP A 174 4.68 9.34 31.20
N PHE A 175 4.87 10.50 30.58
CA PHE A 175 5.10 11.76 31.31
C PHE A 175 3.94 12.11 32.24
N SER A 176 2.71 11.91 31.75
CA SER A 176 1.51 12.20 32.52
C SER A 176 1.36 11.29 33.74
N ILE A 177 1.71 10.01 33.63
CA ILE A 177 1.73 9.07 34.75
C ILE A 177 2.79 9.48 35.76
N GLN A 178 4.03 9.75 35.32
CA GLN A 178 5.12 10.16 36.20
C GLN A 178 4.74 11.41 37.00
N PHE A 179 4.20 12.42 36.32
CA PHE A 179 3.72 13.64 36.95
C PHE A 179 2.59 13.39 37.96
N CYS A 180 1.57 12.62 37.57
CA CYS A 180 0.42 12.37 38.44
C CYS A 180 0.75 11.51 39.67
N VAL A 181 1.70 10.57 39.53
CA VAL A 181 2.18 9.76 40.66
C VAL A 181 2.96 10.63 41.65
N ALA A 182 3.84 11.52 41.17
CA ALA A 182 4.53 12.49 42.01
C ALA A 182 3.55 13.41 42.74
N TYR A 183 2.57 13.97 42.01
CA TYR A 183 1.51 14.79 42.59
C TYR A 183 0.70 14.04 43.67
N ARG A 184 0.41 12.75 43.47
CA ARG A 184 -0.29 11.94 44.48
C ARG A 184 0.57 11.71 45.72
N ALA A 185 1.88 11.51 45.57
CA ALA A 185 2.78 11.30 46.70
C ALA A 185 2.85 12.54 47.61
N GLU A 186 2.94 13.75 47.02
CA GLU A 186 2.96 15.01 47.76
C GLU A 186 1.64 15.31 48.48
N ARG A 187 0.49 14.86 47.93
CA ARG A 187 -0.82 15.08 48.55
C ARG A 187 -1.08 14.19 49.79
N HIS A 188 -0.32 13.11 49.96
CA HIS A 188 -0.44 12.20 51.11
C HIS A 188 0.62 12.44 52.20
N LEU A 189 1.47 13.45 52.04
CA LEU A 189 2.29 14.04 53.09
C LEU A 189 1.52 15.18 53.78
#